data_AF-A0A399EGB1-F1
#
_entry.id   AF-A0A399EGB1-F1
#
_cell.length_a   1.000
_cell.length_b   1.000
_cell.length_c   1.000
_cell.angle_alpha   90.00
_cell.angle_beta   90.00
_cell.angle_gamma   90.00
#
_symmetry.space_group_name_H-M   'P 1'
#
loop_
_entity.id
_entity.type
_entity.pdbx_description
1 polymer ?
#
loop_
_entity_poly.entity_id
_entity_poly.type
_entity_poly.pdbx_seq_one_letter_code
_entity_poly.pdbx_strand_id
1 'polypeptide(L)'
;MPVTPSYPGVYIEELPSGVRTITGVATSITAFVGRARQGPVNEPVTVRSFGEFERVFGGLWLESTLSYAVRHYFANGGSDALVVRVHNGATKASLAISGALTLEAKNEGAWPNALRLAVDHDTKDPADASLFNLRVQNAAGETLENFPNASSNPANPRYVASLLERESRLWRVSGSVSARPAADTYDLADTTPPAGVTVTAGGDGNALTLNQYTGSEANKTGIYALLKADLFNLLCVPPPAFGTDFADGDWDNFYQFCQDRRALLIVDAPRWADSAAAVSGIAGFTRHKNAAIFFPRVKAPDPLRENRLEEFVPCGAVAGVMARTDASRGVWKAPAGLEATLNGVAELSVSLTDKENGDLNVLGVNCLRALPNVGRVVWGARTLEGADRLASEWKYIPVRRMALYLEESLYRGLQWVVFEPNDEPLWAQIRLNVGAFLHNLFRQGAFAGTTPREAYFVKCDKETTTQDDVNRGVVNILVGFAPLKPAEFVIVKLQQMAGQVQA
;
A
#
# COMPACT_ATOMS: atom_id res chain seq x y z
N MET A 1 27.91 -27.42 -27.57
CA MET A 1 28.39 -27.28 -28.97
C MET A 1 27.43 -28.07 -29.83
N PRO A 2 26.90 -27.52 -30.93
CA PRO A 2 26.04 -28.27 -31.82
C PRO A 2 26.81 -29.50 -32.33
N VAL A 3 26.25 -30.69 -32.11
CA VAL A 3 26.83 -31.94 -32.59
C VAL A 3 26.80 -31.90 -34.11
N THR A 4 27.98 -31.90 -34.74
CA THR A 4 28.09 -31.98 -36.20
C THR A 4 28.04 -33.45 -36.57
N PRO A 5 26.95 -33.95 -37.20
CA PRO A 5 26.80 -35.38 -37.43
C PRO A 5 27.78 -35.84 -38.50
N SER A 6 28.68 -36.77 -38.15
CA SER A 6 29.75 -37.28 -39.02
C SER A 6 29.53 -38.71 -39.51
N TYR A 7 28.53 -39.42 -38.96
CA TYR A 7 28.13 -40.77 -39.36
C TYR A 7 26.64 -41.04 -39.12
N PRO A 8 26.03 -42.03 -39.80
CA PRO A 8 24.65 -42.44 -39.55
C PRO A 8 24.48 -42.94 -38.11
N GLY A 9 23.64 -42.27 -37.32
CA GLY A 9 23.39 -42.57 -35.92
C GLY A 9 22.37 -41.61 -35.30
N VAL A 10 21.94 -41.89 -34.06
CA VAL A 10 21.10 -40.98 -33.27
C VAL A 10 22.03 -40.10 -32.41
N TYR A 11 21.98 -38.80 -32.62
CA TYR A 11 22.72 -37.82 -31.81
C TYR A 11 21.79 -37.26 -30.75
N ILE A 12 22.22 -37.33 -29.49
CA ILE A 12 21.48 -36.77 -28.35
C ILE A 12 22.19 -35.47 -27.98
N GLU A 13 21.52 -34.34 -28.16
CA GLU A 13 21.93 -33.04 -27.63
C GLU A 13 21.01 -32.71 -26.45
N GLU A 14 21.58 -32.67 -25.24
CA GLU A 14 20.87 -32.14 -24.07
C GLU A 14 20.83 -30.62 -24.19
N LEU A 15 19.77 -30.11 -24.80
CA LEU A 15 19.42 -28.71 -24.69
C LEU A 15 18.96 -28.48 -23.25
N PRO A 16 19.69 -27.71 -22.41
CA PRO A 16 19.16 -27.34 -21.11
C PRO A 16 17.81 -26.65 -21.37
N SER A 17 16.77 -27.03 -20.63
CA SER A 17 15.46 -26.42 -20.79
C SER A 17 15.56 -24.93 -20.42
N GLY A 18 15.84 -24.08 -21.42
CA GLY A 18 16.03 -22.62 -21.27
C GLY A 18 14.73 -21.86 -20.98
N VAL A 19 13.68 -22.56 -20.57
CA VAL A 19 12.40 -21.96 -20.22
C VAL A 19 12.49 -21.50 -18.77
N ARG A 20 12.67 -20.19 -18.59
CA ARG A 20 12.60 -19.51 -17.29
C ARG A 20 11.26 -18.79 -17.25
N THR A 21 10.28 -19.43 -16.61
CA THR A 21 8.90 -18.94 -16.58
C THR A 21 8.83 -17.59 -15.85
N ILE A 22 8.27 -16.58 -16.51
CA ILE A 22 7.95 -15.30 -15.90
C ILE A 22 6.66 -15.45 -15.11
N THR A 23 6.71 -15.15 -13.82
CA THR A 23 5.52 -15.08 -12.95
C THR A 23 5.07 -13.63 -12.81
N GLY A 24 3.75 -13.43 -12.91
CA GLY A 24 3.16 -12.12 -12.67
C GLY A 24 3.37 -11.66 -11.23
N VAL A 25 3.64 -10.37 -11.04
CA VAL A 25 3.73 -9.77 -9.70
C VAL A 25 2.36 -9.57 -9.05
N ALA A 26 2.33 -9.22 -7.76
CA ALA A 26 1.07 -8.77 -7.15
C ALA A 26 0.57 -7.48 -7.83
N THR A 27 -0.75 -7.26 -7.86
CA THR A 27 -1.38 -6.13 -8.57
C THR A 27 -2.00 -5.08 -7.66
N SER A 28 -2.18 -5.40 -6.38
CA SER A 28 -2.99 -4.63 -5.43
C SER A 28 -2.41 -4.53 -4.02
N ILE A 29 -1.09 -4.70 -3.86
CA ILE A 29 -0.42 -4.34 -2.59
C ILE A 29 -0.51 -2.82 -2.44
N THR A 30 -1.29 -2.35 -1.47
CA THR A 30 -1.56 -0.92 -1.29
C THR A 30 -0.69 -0.34 -0.20
N ALA A 31 0.17 0.60 -0.56
CA ALA A 31 0.96 1.37 0.38
C ALA A 31 0.13 2.50 0.98
N PHE A 32 0.22 2.68 2.30
CA PHE A 32 -0.36 3.79 3.02
C PHE A 32 0.70 4.52 3.83
N VAL A 33 0.74 5.85 3.71
CA VAL A 33 1.66 6.70 4.47
C VAL A 33 0.85 7.66 5.33
N GLY A 34 1.17 7.75 6.62
CA GLY A 34 0.51 8.70 7.51
C GLY A 34 0.79 8.44 8.99
N ARG A 35 0.01 9.08 9.86
CA ARG A 35 0.19 8.95 11.30
C ARG A 35 -0.53 7.73 11.86
N ALA A 36 0.02 7.08 12.87
CA ALA A 36 -0.67 6.06 13.65
C ALA A 36 -0.35 6.21 15.15
N ARG A 37 -1.19 5.62 16.00
CA ARG A 37 -1.09 5.74 17.47
C ARG A 37 0.18 5.11 18.02
N GLN A 38 0.59 3.98 17.46
CA GLN A 38 1.82 3.27 17.82
C GLN A 38 2.41 2.57 16.59
N GLY A 39 3.51 1.82 16.79
CA GLY A 39 4.13 0.98 15.77
C GLY A 39 5.42 1.57 15.18
N PRO A 40 6.16 0.78 14.38
CA PRO A 40 7.45 1.17 13.81
C PRO A 40 7.35 2.43 12.96
N VAL A 41 8.32 3.35 13.11
CA VAL A 41 8.34 4.65 12.40
C VAL A 41 9.29 4.58 11.20
N ASN A 42 8.86 5.09 10.05
CA ASN A 42 9.62 5.03 8.79
C ASN A 42 10.05 3.60 8.39
N GLU A 43 9.29 2.60 8.84
CA GLU A 43 9.47 1.20 8.48
C GLU A 43 8.18 0.69 7.83
N PRO A 44 8.23 0.18 6.59
CA PRO A 44 7.05 -0.34 5.93
C PRO A 44 6.67 -1.70 6.53
N VAL A 45 5.49 -1.77 7.15
CA VAL A 45 4.98 -3.02 7.74
C VAL A 45 3.79 -3.52 6.94
N THR A 46 3.87 -4.78 6.49
CA THR A 46 2.75 -5.42 5.81
C THR A 46 1.72 -5.89 6.83
N VAL A 47 0.45 -5.56 6.60
CA VAL A 47 -0.70 -6.01 7.38
C VAL A 47 -1.75 -6.58 6.44
N ARG A 48 -2.36 -7.70 6.80
CA ARG A 48 -3.33 -8.43 5.95
C ARG A 48 -4.78 -8.33 6.41
N SER A 49 -5.01 -7.63 7.50
CA SER A 49 -6.34 -7.37 8.04
C SER A 49 -6.34 -6.11 8.88
N PHE A 50 -7.53 -5.56 9.11
CA PHE A 50 -7.66 -4.44 10.03
C PHE A 50 -7.30 -4.83 11.48
N GLY A 51 -7.62 -6.05 11.92
CA GLY A 51 -7.21 -6.53 13.26
C GLY A 51 -5.70 -6.62 13.42
N GLU A 52 -4.96 -6.93 12.36
CA GLU A 52 -3.49 -6.87 12.37
C GLU A 52 -2.98 -5.43 12.44
N PHE A 53 -3.61 -4.51 11.70
CA PHE A 53 -3.33 -3.08 11.83
C PHE A 53 -3.58 -2.58 13.27
N GLU A 54 -4.69 -2.98 13.91
CA GLU A 54 -5.00 -2.63 15.30
C GLU A 54 -3.89 -3.12 16.24
N ARG A 55 -3.49 -4.38 16.05
CA ARG A 55 -2.46 -5.03 16.86
C ARG A 55 -1.09 -4.36 16.73
N VAL A 56 -0.70 -3.86 15.56
CA VAL A 56 0.63 -3.28 15.30
C VAL A 56 0.65 -1.76 15.49
N PHE A 57 -0.38 -1.06 15.01
CA PHE A 57 -0.43 0.40 14.89
C PHE A 57 -1.40 1.08 15.87
N GLY A 58 -2.16 0.31 16.65
CA GLY A 58 -3.02 0.82 17.72
C GLY A 58 -4.44 1.17 17.28
N GLY A 59 -4.82 0.79 16.06
CA GLY A 59 -6.20 0.83 15.57
C GLY A 59 -6.67 2.21 15.15
N LEU A 60 -7.99 2.42 15.23
CA LEU A 60 -8.57 3.74 14.94
C LEU A 60 -8.05 4.76 15.94
N TRP A 61 -7.69 5.94 15.42
CA TRP A 61 -7.27 7.07 16.22
C TRP A 61 -7.74 8.37 15.57
N LEU A 62 -8.36 9.25 16.37
CA LEU A 62 -8.97 10.50 15.88
C LEU A 62 -7.97 11.47 15.24
N GLU A 63 -6.68 11.36 15.54
CA GLU A 63 -5.62 12.15 14.89
C GLU A 63 -4.99 11.44 13.68
N SER A 64 -5.53 10.28 13.29
CA SER A 64 -5.00 9.44 12.21
C SER A 64 -6.05 9.20 11.14
N THR A 65 -6.05 10.04 10.11
CA THR A 65 -6.80 9.79 8.87
C THR A 65 -6.36 8.48 8.20
N LEU A 66 -5.09 8.10 8.37
CA LEU A 66 -4.52 6.82 7.95
C LEU A 66 -5.30 5.62 8.49
N SER A 67 -5.60 5.60 9.79
CA SER A 67 -6.29 4.46 10.41
C SER A 67 -7.67 4.19 9.79
N TYR A 68 -8.39 5.25 9.42
CA TYR A 68 -9.68 5.15 8.74
C TYR A 68 -9.53 4.74 7.28
N ALA A 69 -8.52 5.27 6.56
CA ALA A 69 -8.25 4.85 5.19
C ALA A 69 -7.93 3.35 5.11
N VAL A 70 -7.11 2.83 6.04
CA VAL A 70 -6.78 1.40 6.13
C VAL A 70 -8.01 0.56 6.48
N ARG A 71 -8.87 1.03 7.41
CA ARG A 71 -10.15 0.36 7.71
C ARG A 71 -11.05 0.28 6.49
N HIS A 72 -11.20 1.39 5.76
CA HIS A 72 -12.01 1.44 4.53
C HIS A 72 -11.45 0.53 3.44
N TYR A 73 -10.13 0.43 3.32
CA TYR A 73 -9.47 -0.49 2.40
C TYR A 73 -9.85 -1.95 2.65
N PHE A 74 -9.69 -2.44 3.88
CA PHE A 74 -10.05 -3.81 4.22
C PHE A 74 -11.57 -4.06 4.11
N ALA A 75 -12.40 -3.09 4.51
CA ALA A 75 -13.86 -3.20 4.36
C ALA A 75 -14.31 -3.29 2.88
N ASN A 76 -13.52 -2.75 1.96
CA ASN A 76 -13.79 -2.76 0.53
C ASN A 76 -13.09 -3.89 -0.23
N GLY A 77 -12.51 -4.88 0.46
CA GLY A 77 -11.92 -6.07 -0.17
C GLY A 77 -10.43 -5.93 -0.48
N GLY A 78 -9.73 -5.00 0.15
CA GLY A 78 -8.27 -5.00 0.22
C GLY A 78 -7.73 -6.22 0.97
N SER A 79 -6.59 -6.75 0.53
CA SER A 79 -5.96 -7.95 1.12
C SER A 79 -4.60 -7.66 1.76
N ASP A 80 -3.77 -6.84 1.13
CA ASP A 80 -2.39 -6.60 1.55
C ASP A 80 -2.13 -5.08 1.60
N ALA A 81 -2.02 -4.55 2.82
CA ALA A 81 -1.69 -3.16 3.05
C ALA A 81 -0.25 -3.05 3.56
N LEU A 82 0.55 -2.17 2.95
CA LEU A 82 1.89 -1.83 3.40
C LEU A 82 1.83 -0.46 4.09
N VAL A 83 1.96 -0.44 5.42
CA VAL A 83 1.76 0.77 6.22
C VAL A 83 3.10 1.35 6.63
N VAL A 84 3.30 2.63 6.32
CA VAL A 84 4.42 3.44 6.81
C VAL A 84 3.88 4.48 7.78
N ARG A 85 4.26 4.34 9.05
CA ARG A 85 3.96 5.35 10.07
C ARG A 85 4.99 6.46 10.03
N VAL A 86 4.51 7.70 10.01
CA VAL A 86 5.30 8.92 10.19
C VAL A 86 4.76 9.71 11.38
N HIS A 87 5.58 10.56 11.99
CA HIS A 87 5.17 11.45 13.08
C HIS A 87 5.91 12.79 13.02
N ASN A 88 5.38 13.80 13.71
CA ASN A 88 6.03 15.09 13.88
C ASN A 88 6.34 15.33 15.37
N GLY A 89 7.57 15.02 15.78
CA GLY A 89 8.03 15.21 17.16
C GLY A 89 7.37 14.33 18.22
N ALA A 90 6.97 13.10 17.88
CA ALA A 90 6.54 12.12 18.87
C ALA A 90 7.75 11.65 19.70
N THR A 91 7.53 11.29 20.96
CA THR A 91 8.57 10.87 21.91
C THR A 91 8.23 9.52 22.51
N LYS A 92 9.26 8.76 22.92
CA LYS A 92 9.10 7.47 23.59
C LYS A 92 8.83 7.67 25.08
N ALA A 93 7.97 6.84 25.64
CA ALA A 93 7.86 6.73 27.09
C ALA A 93 9.02 5.91 27.65
N SER A 94 9.47 6.23 28.86
CA SER A 94 10.49 5.46 29.57
C SER A 94 10.19 5.37 31.06
N LEU A 95 10.65 4.28 31.67
CA LEU A 95 10.55 4.02 33.10
C LEU A 95 11.90 3.52 33.59
N ALA A 96 12.56 4.31 34.45
CA ALA A 96 13.85 3.99 35.03
C ALA A 96 13.70 3.65 36.51
N ILE A 97 14.09 2.44 36.89
CA ILE A 97 14.27 2.01 38.28
C ILE A 97 15.75 2.14 38.59
N SER A 98 16.10 3.16 39.39
CA SER A 98 17.48 3.57 39.64
C SER A 98 18.35 2.41 40.08
N GLY A 99 19.49 2.23 39.40
CA GLY A 99 20.47 1.18 39.69
C GLY A 99 20.04 -0.25 39.34
N ALA A 100 18.85 -0.46 38.77
CA ALA A 100 18.34 -1.79 38.44
C ALA A 100 18.02 -1.97 36.96
N LEU A 101 17.00 -1.26 36.45
CA LEU A 101 16.41 -1.52 35.14
C LEU A 101 15.81 -0.23 34.57
N THR A 102 16.16 0.09 33.33
CA THR A 102 15.50 1.15 32.56
C THR A 102 14.81 0.53 31.35
N LEU A 103 13.50 0.74 31.27
CA LEU A 103 12.67 0.32 30.15
C LEU A 103 12.28 1.52 29.31
N GLU A 104 12.28 1.33 28.00
CA GLU A 104 11.80 2.31 27.03
C GLU A 104 10.77 1.65 26.13
N ALA A 105 9.71 2.37 25.80
CA ALA A 105 8.74 1.93 24.82
C ALA A 105 9.42 1.68 23.47
N LYS A 106 9.06 0.61 22.77
CA LYS A 106 9.69 0.24 21.50
C LYS A 106 9.54 1.34 20.45
N ASN A 107 8.37 1.97 20.43
CA ASN A 107 7.99 3.01 19.48
C ASN A 107 7.43 4.25 20.19
N GLU A 108 7.58 5.40 19.54
CA GLU A 108 7.11 6.71 19.97
C GLU A 108 5.58 6.75 20.11
N GLY A 109 5.10 7.57 21.04
CA GLY A 109 3.68 7.83 21.27
C GLY A 109 3.29 7.79 22.75
N ALA A 110 2.10 8.30 23.05
CA ALA A 110 1.51 8.35 24.39
C ALA A 110 0.78 7.05 24.77
N TRP A 111 0.68 6.09 23.85
CA TRP A 111 0.05 4.78 24.09
C TRP A 111 0.57 4.02 25.32
N PRO A 112 1.86 4.10 25.75
CA PRO A 112 2.34 3.40 26.94
C PRO A 112 1.93 4.08 28.24
N ASN A 113 1.49 5.34 28.21
CA ASN A 113 1.28 6.15 29.41
C ASN A 113 0.17 5.60 30.32
N ALA A 114 -0.70 4.73 29.80
CA ALA A 114 -1.77 4.06 30.55
C ALA A 114 -1.40 2.62 30.97
N LEU A 115 -0.13 2.23 30.83
CA LEU A 115 0.36 0.89 31.17
C LEU A 115 0.99 0.86 32.56
N ARG A 116 1.00 -0.34 33.14
CA ARG A 116 1.64 -0.64 34.42
C ARG A 116 2.67 -1.73 34.23
N LEU A 117 3.77 -1.60 34.95
CA LEU A 117 4.82 -2.60 35.03
C LEU A 117 4.78 -3.25 36.41
N ALA A 118 4.35 -4.51 36.48
CA ALA A 118 4.36 -5.28 37.71
C ALA A 118 5.62 -6.17 37.76
N VAL A 119 6.40 -6.01 38.82
CA VAL A 119 7.55 -6.83 39.16
C VAL A 119 7.23 -7.62 40.40
N ASP A 120 7.45 -8.92 40.36
CA ASP A 120 7.37 -9.78 41.54
C ASP A 120 8.55 -10.77 41.59
N HIS A 121 8.82 -11.29 42.78
CA HIS A 121 9.94 -12.18 43.05
C HIS A 121 9.49 -13.64 43.27
N ASP A 122 8.23 -13.97 42.96
CA ASP A 122 7.68 -15.33 43.04
C ASP A 122 8.14 -16.18 41.85
N THR A 123 9.44 -16.45 41.81
CA THR A 123 10.11 -17.14 40.72
C THR A 123 10.30 -18.62 41.04
N LYS A 124 10.74 -19.39 40.04
CA LYS A 124 11.07 -20.82 40.20
C LYS A 124 12.10 -21.09 41.30
N ASP A 125 12.95 -20.09 41.62
CA ASP A 125 13.94 -20.14 42.68
C ASP A 125 13.97 -18.78 43.41
N PRO A 126 13.17 -18.62 44.47
CA PRO A 126 13.09 -17.37 45.22
C PRO A 126 14.41 -16.95 45.90
N ALA A 127 15.37 -17.87 46.07
CA ALA A 127 16.67 -17.57 46.65
C ALA A 127 17.63 -16.90 45.65
N ASP A 128 17.39 -17.04 44.34
CA ASP A 128 18.18 -16.38 43.31
C ASP A 128 17.83 -14.89 43.24
N ALA A 129 18.74 -14.06 43.78
CA ALA A 129 18.60 -12.60 43.79
C ALA A 129 18.65 -11.95 42.40
N SER A 130 18.90 -12.72 41.33
CA SER A 130 18.88 -12.24 39.94
C SER A 130 17.54 -12.45 39.24
N LEU A 131 16.68 -13.37 39.73
CA LEU A 131 15.43 -13.74 39.06
C LEU A 131 14.25 -12.88 39.53
N PHE A 132 13.40 -12.50 38.58
CA PHE A 132 12.13 -11.81 38.81
C PHE A 132 11.12 -12.14 37.69
N ASN A 133 9.83 -11.93 37.95
CA ASN A 133 8.80 -11.94 36.93
C ASN A 133 8.51 -10.49 36.51
N LEU A 134 8.33 -10.27 35.21
CA LEU A 134 7.98 -8.98 34.64
C LEU A 134 6.65 -9.08 33.91
N ARG A 135 5.66 -8.31 34.33
CA ARG A 135 4.33 -8.27 33.72
C ARG A 135 4.01 -6.86 33.26
N VAL A 136 3.55 -6.72 32.03
CA VAL A 136 3.03 -5.47 31.48
C VAL A 136 1.52 -5.56 31.51
N GLN A 137 0.88 -4.62 32.18
CA GLN A 137 -0.58 -4.62 32.40
C GLN A 137 -1.20 -3.34 31.85
N ASN A 138 -2.48 -3.42 31.46
CA ASN A 138 -3.27 -2.22 31.20
C ASN A 138 -3.79 -1.60 32.51
N ALA A 139 -4.45 -0.44 32.42
CA ALA A 139 -5.04 0.23 33.57
C ALA A 139 -6.10 -0.63 34.32
N ALA A 140 -6.73 -1.59 33.64
CA ALA A 140 -7.69 -2.53 34.23
C ALA A 140 -7.02 -3.74 34.94
N GLY A 141 -5.69 -3.85 34.89
CA GLY A 141 -4.92 -4.95 35.50
C GLY A 141 -4.81 -6.20 34.61
N GLU A 142 -5.33 -6.18 33.40
CA GLU A 142 -5.18 -7.27 32.45
C GLU A 142 -3.74 -7.33 31.95
N THR A 143 -3.16 -8.52 31.93
CA THR A 143 -1.76 -8.72 31.52
C THR A 143 -1.66 -8.78 30.00
N LEU A 144 -0.94 -7.82 29.43
CA LEU A 144 -0.68 -7.70 27.99
C LEU A 144 0.55 -8.50 27.56
N GLU A 145 1.62 -8.45 28.36
CA GLU A 145 2.83 -9.25 28.17
C GLU A 145 3.27 -9.83 29.52
N ASN A 146 3.72 -11.08 29.51
CA ASN A 146 4.18 -11.77 30.71
C ASN A 146 5.53 -12.45 30.46
N PHE A 147 6.53 -12.07 31.24
CA PHE A 147 7.88 -12.59 31.17
C PHE A 147 8.26 -13.22 32.51
N PRO A 148 7.89 -14.49 32.75
CA PRO A 148 8.23 -15.16 33.99
C PRO A 148 9.73 -15.49 34.04
N ASN A 149 10.33 -15.47 35.23
CA ASN A 149 11.73 -15.84 35.47
C ASN A 149 12.73 -15.09 34.56
N ALA A 150 12.52 -13.80 34.34
CA ALA A 150 13.52 -12.93 33.75
C ALA A 150 14.70 -12.76 34.73
N SER A 151 15.91 -12.58 34.20
CA SER A 151 17.13 -12.45 35.01
C SER A 151 17.81 -11.10 34.77
N SER A 152 18.36 -10.51 35.83
CA SER A 152 19.26 -9.35 35.76
C SER A 152 20.70 -9.73 35.43
N ASN A 153 21.06 -11.03 35.41
CA ASN A 153 22.40 -11.51 35.11
C ASN A 153 22.61 -11.70 33.59
N PRO A 154 23.60 -11.02 32.96
CA PRO A 154 23.90 -11.18 31.54
C PRO A 154 24.29 -12.59 31.10
N ALA A 155 24.82 -13.42 32.02
CA ALA A 155 25.19 -14.80 31.74
C ALA A 155 23.98 -15.76 31.69
N ASN A 156 22.81 -15.32 32.16
CA ASN A 156 21.61 -16.15 32.19
C ASN A 156 20.92 -16.15 30.80
N PRO A 157 20.49 -17.29 30.26
CA PRO A 157 19.74 -17.35 29.00
C PRO A 157 18.45 -16.53 28.98
N ARG A 158 17.88 -16.22 30.15
CA ARG A 158 16.70 -15.35 30.33
C ARG A 158 17.07 -13.92 30.76
N TYR A 159 18.26 -13.45 30.41
CA TYR A 159 18.67 -12.07 30.65
C TYR A 159 17.63 -11.10 30.07
N VAL A 160 17.12 -10.19 30.90
CA VAL A 160 15.93 -9.38 30.60
C VAL A 160 16.10 -8.53 29.33
N ALA A 161 17.29 -8.01 29.05
CA ALA A 161 17.51 -7.21 27.84
C ALA A 161 17.37 -8.04 26.56
N SER A 162 18.01 -9.21 26.51
CA SER A 162 17.93 -10.14 25.37
C SER A 162 16.54 -10.78 25.26
N LEU A 163 15.87 -11.01 26.39
CA LEU A 163 14.52 -11.54 26.44
C LEU A 163 13.50 -10.56 25.83
N LEU A 164 13.52 -9.31 26.27
CA LEU A 164 12.60 -8.29 25.76
C LEU A 164 12.88 -7.96 24.29
N GLU A 165 14.14 -7.92 23.85
CA GLU A 165 14.46 -7.67 22.44
C GLU A 165 13.88 -8.74 21.50
N ARG A 166 13.83 -10.00 21.95
CA ARG A 166 13.30 -11.13 21.17
C ARG A 166 11.79 -11.29 21.27
N GLU A 167 11.23 -11.11 22.47
CA GLU A 167 9.85 -11.53 22.77
C GLU A 167 8.88 -10.35 23.00
N SER A 168 9.37 -9.17 23.40
CA SER A 168 8.50 -8.02 23.67
C SER A 168 8.17 -7.24 22.41
N ARG A 169 6.89 -6.87 22.31
CA ARG A 169 6.32 -6.03 21.27
C ARG A 169 6.22 -4.58 21.73
N LEU A 170 6.14 -4.36 23.04
CA LEU A 170 5.87 -3.06 23.64
C LEU A 170 7.13 -2.39 24.19
N TRP A 171 8.09 -3.15 24.73
CA TRP A 171 9.17 -2.62 25.54
C TRP A 171 10.55 -3.13 25.11
N ARG A 172 11.58 -2.33 25.38
CA ARG A 172 12.98 -2.73 25.32
C ARG A 172 13.73 -2.19 26.53
N VAL A 173 14.87 -2.81 26.85
CA VAL A 173 15.77 -2.25 27.86
C VAL A 173 16.62 -1.15 27.23
N SER A 174 16.70 0.02 27.87
CA SER A 174 17.59 1.11 27.46
C SER A 174 18.69 1.30 28.51
N GLY A 175 19.92 0.90 28.18
CA GLY A 175 21.06 0.98 29.11
C GLY A 175 21.42 -0.36 29.76
N SER A 176 22.15 -0.29 30.88
CA SER A 176 22.66 -1.48 31.58
C SER A 176 21.70 -1.95 32.66
N VAL A 177 21.58 -3.27 32.81
CA VAL A 177 20.85 -3.90 33.92
C VAL A 177 21.87 -4.27 34.99
N SER A 178 21.81 -3.59 36.14
CA SER A 178 22.86 -3.68 37.16
C SER A 178 22.41 -4.41 38.42
N ALA A 179 21.10 -4.58 38.62
CA ALA A 179 20.52 -5.27 39.76
C ALA A 179 19.12 -5.81 39.42
N ARG A 180 18.60 -6.71 40.26
CA ARG A 180 17.20 -7.12 40.20
C ARG A 180 16.29 -5.94 40.62
N PRO A 181 15.24 -5.59 39.85
CA PRO A 181 14.30 -4.54 40.22
C PRO A 181 13.51 -4.91 41.50
N ALA A 182 13.13 -3.90 42.28
CA ALA A 182 12.28 -4.10 43.45
C ALA A 182 10.91 -4.65 43.05
N ALA A 183 10.31 -5.47 43.91
CA ALA A 183 8.96 -5.98 43.67
C ALA A 183 7.96 -4.87 43.96
N ASP A 184 7.31 -4.38 42.91
CA ASP A 184 6.29 -3.33 42.98
C ASP A 184 5.48 -3.29 41.68
N THR A 185 4.40 -2.51 41.67
CA THR A 185 3.69 -2.13 40.46
C THR A 185 3.96 -0.67 40.15
N TYR A 186 4.68 -0.43 39.06
CA TYR A 186 5.03 0.91 38.59
C TYR A 186 4.04 1.38 37.53
N ASP A 187 3.29 2.44 37.82
CA ASP A 187 2.35 3.04 36.88
C ASP A 187 3.03 4.11 36.02
N LEU A 188 2.91 4.01 34.71
CA LEU A 188 3.46 5.02 33.80
C LEU A 188 2.68 6.35 33.82
N ALA A 189 1.47 6.34 34.36
CA ALA A 189 0.69 7.56 34.56
C ALA A 189 1.07 8.29 35.86
N ASP A 190 1.92 7.70 36.71
CA ASP A 190 2.25 8.25 38.02
C ASP A 190 3.08 9.53 37.91
N THR A 191 2.51 10.63 38.39
CA THR A 191 3.17 11.95 38.46
C THR A 191 4.00 12.12 39.73
N THR A 192 3.91 11.17 40.67
CA THR A 192 4.64 11.11 41.93
C THR A 192 5.22 9.71 42.16
N PRO A 193 6.10 9.23 41.26
CA PRO A 193 6.60 7.86 41.31
C PRO A 193 7.35 7.57 42.62
N PRO A 194 7.42 6.28 43.05
CA PRO A 194 8.18 5.88 44.22
C PRO A 194 9.64 6.37 44.19
N ALA A 195 10.24 6.54 45.37
CA ALA A 195 11.63 6.99 45.48
C ALA A 195 12.57 6.07 44.68
N GLY A 196 13.39 6.67 43.82
CA GLY A 196 14.31 5.93 42.94
C GLY A 196 13.68 5.47 41.61
N VAL A 197 12.42 5.80 41.34
CA VAL A 197 11.77 5.57 40.04
C VAL A 197 11.62 6.89 39.30
N THR A 198 11.96 6.91 38.02
CA THR A 198 11.76 8.06 37.12
C THR A 198 10.90 7.62 35.95
N VAL A 199 9.77 8.28 35.76
CA VAL A 199 8.86 8.04 34.64
C VAL A 199 8.95 9.22 33.68
N THR A 200 9.18 8.94 32.40
CA THR A 200 9.08 9.92 31.32
C THR A 200 7.90 9.53 30.44
N ALA A 201 6.89 10.39 30.38
CA ALA A 201 5.72 10.15 29.53
C ALA A 201 6.08 10.23 28.04
N GLY A 202 5.52 9.33 27.24
CA GLY A 202 5.58 9.42 25.79
C GLY A 202 4.61 10.46 25.26
N GLY A 203 4.96 11.09 24.14
CA GLY A 203 4.14 12.10 23.47
C GLY A 203 3.80 11.67 22.05
N ASP A 204 2.56 11.91 21.64
CA ASP A 204 2.11 11.62 20.26
C ASP A 204 2.67 12.62 19.24
N GLY A 205 3.16 13.77 19.70
CA GLY A 205 3.72 14.85 18.86
C GLY A 205 2.65 15.68 18.15
N ASN A 206 3.09 16.67 17.38
CA ASN A 206 2.21 17.64 16.70
C ASN A 206 1.56 17.09 15.44
N ALA A 207 0.52 17.74 14.90
CA ALA A 207 -0.06 17.36 13.60
C ALA A 207 1.01 17.23 12.51
N LEU A 208 0.79 16.31 11.57
CA LEU A 208 1.72 16.13 10.45
C LEU A 208 1.72 17.37 9.55
N THR A 209 2.86 17.63 8.93
CA THR A 209 3.00 18.57 7.82
C THR A 209 3.48 17.80 6.60
N LEU A 210 3.45 18.44 5.42
CA LEU A 210 3.94 17.83 4.17
C LEU A 210 5.36 17.25 4.31
N ASN A 211 6.23 17.90 5.10
CA ASN A 211 7.61 17.46 5.32
C ASN A 211 7.73 16.05 5.89
N GLN A 212 6.80 15.61 6.74
CA GLN A 212 6.81 14.25 7.28
C GLN A 212 6.39 13.21 6.24
N TYR A 213 5.56 13.60 5.28
CA TYR A 213 5.16 12.72 4.18
C TYR A 213 6.24 12.64 3.11
N THR A 214 6.81 13.75 2.67
CA THR A 214 7.86 13.75 1.63
C THR A 214 9.17 13.17 2.16
N GLY A 215 9.54 13.50 3.40
CA GLY A 215 10.70 12.93 4.07
C GLY A 215 12.02 13.16 3.33
N SER A 216 12.94 12.21 3.47
CA SER A 216 14.27 12.25 2.87
C SER A 216 14.62 10.89 2.26
N GLU A 217 15.00 10.90 0.99
CA GLU A 217 15.40 9.69 0.26
C GLU A 217 16.63 9.03 0.88
N ALA A 218 17.68 9.82 1.15
CA ALA A 218 18.93 9.33 1.73
C ALA A 218 18.71 8.64 3.09
N ASN A 219 17.79 9.17 3.89
CA ASN A 219 17.46 8.62 5.21
C ASN A 219 16.31 7.60 5.18
N LYS A 220 15.70 7.37 4.00
CA LYS A 220 14.53 6.50 3.81
C LYS A 220 13.39 6.81 4.78
N THR A 221 13.00 8.09 4.87
CA THR A 221 11.88 8.57 5.70
C THR A 221 10.72 9.05 4.85
N GLY A 222 9.52 9.18 5.44
CA GLY A 222 8.32 9.57 4.69
C GLY A 222 7.96 8.54 3.63
N ILE A 223 7.62 9.00 2.42
CA ILE A 223 7.36 8.12 1.27
C ILE A 223 8.57 7.27 0.89
N TYR A 224 9.78 7.78 1.08
CA TYR A 224 11.00 7.05 0.75
C TYR A 224 11.28 5.88 1.70
N ALA A 225 10.56 5.78 2.83
CA ALA A 225 10.57 4.56 3.64
C ALA A 225 10.07 3.34 2.85
N LEU A 226 9.20 3.54 1.85
CA LEU A 226 8.73 2.48 0.95
C LEU A 226 9.84 1.89 0.08
N LEU A 227 11.02 2.54 -0.03
CA LEU A 227 12.19 1.94 -0.69
C LEU A 227 12.74 0.72 0.06
N LYS A 228 12.37 0.54 1.33
CA LYS A 228 12.70 -0.67 2.11
C LYS A 228 11.76 -1.84 1.80
N ALA A 229 10.63 -1.59 1.15
CA ALA A 229 9.71 -2.64 0.73
C ALA A 229 10.04 -3.14 -0.68
N ASP A 230 9.77 -4.43 -0.90
CA ASP A 230 10.02 -5.08 -2.18
C ASP A 230 9.10 -4.53 -3.28
N LEU A 231 7.78 -4.58 -3.06
CA LEU A 231 6.77 -4.20 -4.06
C LEU A 231 5.55 -3.53 -3.40
N PHE A 232 5.03 -2.51 -4.07
CA PHE A 232 3.67 -2.01 -3.87
C PHE A 232 3.12 -1.54 -5.22
N ASN A 233 1.81 -1.55 -5.39
CA ASN A 233 1.15 -1.25 -6.67
C ASN A 233 0.29 0.00 -6.61
N LEU A 234 -0.30 0.27 -5.45
CA LEU A 234 -1.18 1.41 -5.21
C LEU A 234 -0.59 2.23 -4.07
N LEU A 235 -0.64 3.56 -4.16
CA LEU A 235 -0.26 4.46 -3.08
C LEU A 235 -1.46 5.30 -2.64
N CYS A 236 -1.74 5.28 -1.34
CA CYS A 236 -2.73 6.12 -0.68
C CYS A 236 -2.03 7.01 0.34
N VAL A 237 -2.24 8.32 0.22
CA VAL A 237 -1.67 9.32 1.12
C VAL A 237 -2.81 10.16 1.70
N PRO A 238 -3.45 9.69 2.78
CA PRO A 238 -4.52 10.43 3.42
C PRO A 238 -3.96 11.72 4.08
N PRO A 239 -4.78 12.79 4.16
CA PRO A 239 -4.35 14.12 4.60
C PRO A 239 -3.91 14.13 6.07
N PRO A 240 -3.08 15.10 6.49
CA PRO A 240 -2.50 15.16 7.84
C PRO A 240 -3.51 15.06 8.99
N ALA A 241 -4.67 15.66 8.82
CA ALA A 241 -5.73 15.69 9.82
C ALA A 241 -7.12 15.75 9.17
N PHE A 242 -8.15 15.41 9.94
CA PHE A 242 -9.53 15.66 9.56
C PHE A 242 -9.75 17.16 9.30
N GLY A 243 -10.56 17.49 8.29
CA GLY A 243 -10.78 18.88 7.86
C GLY A 243 -9.65 19.49 7.01
N THR A 244 -8.50 18.82 6.86
CA THR A 244 -7.39 19.30 6.00
C THR A 244 -7.36 18.57 4.67
N ASP A 245 -6.78 19.22 3.65
CA ASP A 245 -6.61 18.73 2.28
C ASP A 245 -5.21 19.08 1.77
N PHE A 246 -4.66 18.25 0.90
CA PHE A 246 -3.44 18.58 0.15
C PHE A 246 -3.76 19.55 -0.99
N ALA A 247 -2.90 20.53 -1.20
CA ALA A 247 -2.91 21.37 -2.39
C ALA A 247 -2.34 20.60 -3.60
N ASP A 248 -2.51 21.10 -4.83
CA ASP A 248 -1.99 20.39 -6.00
C ASP A 248 -0.47 20.17 -5.94
N GLY A 249 0.30 21.25 -5.68
CA GLY A 249 1.76 21.17 -5.64
C GLY A 249 2.31 20.25 -4.54
N ASP A 250 1.49 19.86 -3.56
CA ASP A 250 1.88 18.88 -2.56
C ASP A 250 2.04 17.49 -3.17
N TRP A 251 1.35 17.20 -4.28
CA TRP A 251 1.33 15.87 -4.92
C TRP A 251 2.54 15.58 -5.81
N ASP A 252 3.31 16.59 -6.21
CA ASP A 252 4.38 16.47 -7.24
C ASP A 252 5.42 15.40 -6.91
N ASN A 253 5.89 15.37 -5.65
CA ASN A 253 6.85 14.35 -5.20
C ASN A 253 6.25 12.94 -5.24
N PHE A 254 4.95 12.81 -4.95
CA PHE A 254 4.26 11.52 -4.99
C PHE A 254 4.02 11.04 -6.42
N TYR A 255 3.77 11.96 -7.36
CA TYR A 255 3.66 11.63 -8.78
C TYR A 255 4.97 11.02 -9.29
N GLN A 256 6.10 11.68 -9.05
CA GLN A 256 7.41 11.18 -9.47
C GLN A 256 7.75 9.86 -8.78
N PHE A 257 7.56 9.77 -7.46
CA PHE A 257 7.82 8.54 -6.72
C PHE A 257 7.01 7.35 -7.25
N CYS A 258 5.72 7.53 -7.54
CA CYS A 258 4.90 6.47 -8.14
C CYS A 258 5.29 6.14 -9.58
N GLN A 259 5.82 7.10 -10.35
CA GLN A 259 6.38 6.81 -11.67
C GLN A 259 7.59 5.88 -11.56
N ASP A 260 8.56 6.23 -10.72
CA ASP A 260 9.81 5.49 -10.56
C ASP A 260 9.59 4.09 -9.97
N ARG A 261 8.60 3.97 -9.07
CA ARG A 261 8.23 2.70 -8.43
C ARG A 261 7.18 1.90 -9.21
N ARG A 262 6.79 2.34 -10.41
CA ARG A 262 5.75 1.69 -11.25
C ARG A 262 4.43 1.44 -10.50
N ALA A 263 4.03 2.39 -9.65
CA ALA A 263 2.80 2.34 -8.87
C ALA A 263 1.78 3.37 -9.36
N LEU A 264 0.51 3.18 -9.00
CA LEU A 264 -0.57 4.14 -9.23
C LEU A 264 -0.88 4.90 -7.94
N LEU A 265 -0.82 6.23 -7.99
CA LEU A 265 -1.27 7.12 -6.92
C LEU A 265 -2.78 7.30 -6.98
N ILE A 266 -3.45 7.11 -5.85
CA ILE A 266 -4.87 7.43 -5.68
C ILE A 266 -4.96 8.79 -4.98
N VAL A 267 -5.32 9.81 -5.75
CA VAL A 267 -5.39 11.20 -5.29
C VAL A 267 -6.79 11.45 -4.72
N ASP A 268 -6.82 11.94 -3.48
CA ASP A 268 -8.05 12.38 -2.86
C ASP A 268 -8.36 13.80 -3.29
N ALA A 269 -9.55 14.03 -3.88
CA ALA A 269 -9.97 15.38 -4.19
C ALA A 269 -10.07 16.24 -2.91
N PRO A 270 -9.73 17.54 -2.99
CA PRO A 270 -10.09 18.50 -1.96
C PRO A 270 -11.60 18.50 -1.71
N ARG A 271 -12.04 19.10 -0.59
CA ARG A 271 -13.47 19.26 -0.28
C ARG A 271 -14.15 20.29 -1.19
N TRP A 272 -14.30 19.96 -2.47
CA TRP A 272 -15.09 20.74 -3.41
C TRP A 272 -16.56 20.67 -3.01
N ALA A 273 -17.19 21.84 -2.89
CA ALA A 273 -18.56 21.96 -2.41
C ALA A 273 -19.59 21.39 -3.41
N ASP A 274 -19.27 21.43 -4.70
CA ASP A 274 -20.15 21.01 -5.79
C ASP A 274 -19.36 20.63 -7.05
N SER A 275 -20.09 20.29 -8.12
CA SER A 275 -19.54 19.96 -9.43
C SER A 275 -18.79 21.12 -10.09
N ALA A 276 -19.24 22.36 -9.91
CA ALA A 276 -18.62 23.55 -10.49
C ALA A 276 -17.26 23.85 -9.85
N ALA A 277 -17.16 23.72 -8.53
CA ALA A 277 -15.91 23.82 -7.78
C ALA A 277 -14.93 22.71 -8.18
N ALA A 278 -15.43 21.52 -8.50
CA ALA A 278 -14.60 20.43 -9.01
C ALA A 278 -14.06 20.71 -10.42
N VAL A 279 -14.88 21.28 -11.31
CA VAL A 279 -14.47 21.68 -12.67
C VAL A 279 -13.38 22.75 -12.64
N SER A 280 -13.50 23.75 -11.76
CA SER A 280 -12.48 24.79 -11.62
C SER A 280 -11.23 24.27 -10.91
N GLY A 281 -11.41 23.48 -9.85
CA GLY A 281 -10.33 22.94 -9.03
C GLY A 281 -9.40 22.01 -9.79
N ILE A 282 -9.93 21.13 -10.65
CA ILE A 282 -9.11 20.17 -11.41
C ILE A 282 -8.21 20.84 -12.45
N ALA A 283 -8.48 22.08 -12.85
CA ALA A 283 -7.61 22.83 -13.76
C ALA A 283 -6.25 23.15 -13.11
N GLY A 284 -6.22 23.28 -11.79
CA GLY A 284 -5.00 23.50 -11.02
C GLY A 284 -4.17 22.25 -10.81
N PHE A 285 -4.66 21.05 -11.16
CA PHE A 285 -3.95 19.79 -10.92
C PHE A 285 -2.93 19.44 -12.00
N THR A 286 -1.72 19.08 -11.59
CA THR A 286 -0.69 18.54 -12.48
C THR A 286 -1.14 17.20 -13.07
N ARG A 287 -0.99 17.08 -14.40
CA ARG A 287 -1.46 15.92 -15.16
C ARG A 287 -0.41 14.82 -15.11
N HIS A 288 -0.84 13.60 -14.77
CA HIS A 288 0.07 12.47 -14.63
C HIS A 288 -0.59 11.13 -14.98
N LYS A 289 0.09 10.32 -15.80
CA LYS A 289 -0.36 8.96 -16.17
C LYS A 289 -0.46 7.98 -15.00
N ASN A 290 0.39 8.11 -13.98
CA ASN A 290 0.39 7.21 -12.81
C ASN A 290 -0.45 7.76 -11.64
N ALA A 291 -1.38 8.67 -11.87
CA ALA A 291 -2.26 9.18 -10.82
C ALA A 291 -3.72 9.22 -11.28
N ALA A 292 -4.64 9.03 -10.34
CA ALA A 292 -6.08 9.13 -10.59
C ALA A 292 -6.77 9.80 -9.41
N ILE A 293 -7.56 10.84 -9.69
CA ILE A 293 -8.28 11.60 -8.67
C ILE A 293 -9.71 11.10 -8.51
N PHE A 294 -10.18 11.02 -7.26
CA PHE A 294 -11.53 10.58 -6.92
C PHE A 294 -12.27 11.65 -6.14
N PHE A 295 -13.50 11.93 -6.59
CA PHE A 295 -14.41 12.92 -6.03
C PHE A 295 -15.83 12.33 -6.06
N PRO A 296 -16.75 12.64 -5.15
CA PRO A 296 -16.59 13.35 -3.87
C PRO A 296 -16.01 12.48 -2.76
N ARG A 297 -15.99 13.02 -1.54
CA ARG A 297 -15.62 12.27 -0.34
C ARG A 297 -16.73 11.32 0.09
N VAL A 298 -16.35 10.35 0.90
CA VAL A 298 -17.26 9.33 1.41
C VAL A 298 -17.66 9.69 2.84
N LYS A 299 -18.94 9.53 3.17
CA LYS A 299 -19.45 9.68 4.54
C LYS A 299 -19.75 8.31 5.11
N ALA A 300 -19.18 8.00 6.27
CA ALA A 300 -19.31 6.71 6.93
C ALA A 300 -19.50 6.89 8.45
N PRO A 301 -20.08 5.90 9.15
CA PRO A 301 -20.19 5.96 10.61
C PRO A 301 -18.81 5.81 11.27
N ASP A 302 -18.50 6.71 12.20
CA ASP A 302 -17.28 6.71 12.99
C ASP A 302 -17.47 6.04 14.36
N PRO A 303 -16.91 4.84 14.61
CA PRO A 303 -17.01 4.16 15.89
C PRO A 303 -16.44 4.95 17.08
N LEU A 304 -15.46 5.82 16.84
CA LEU A 304 -14.88 6.65 17.91
C LEU A 304 -15.71 7.89 18.23
N ARG A 305 -16.73 8.20 17.43
CA ARG A 305 -17.68 9.31 17.62
C ARG A 305 -19.11 8.81 17.70
N GLU A 306 -19.32 7.71 18.41
CA GLU A 306 -20.65 7.13 18.66
C GLU A 306 -21.41 6.77 17.36
N ASN A 307 -20.68 6.33 16.32
CA ASN A 307 -21.20 6.02 14.99
C ASN A 307 -21.88 7.19 14.26
N ARG A 308 -21.57 8.45 14.64
CA ARG A 308 -21.99 9.61 13.84
C ARG A 308 -21.38 9.56 12.45
N LEU A 309 -22.12 10.06 11.47
CA LEU A 309 -21.65 10.15 10.09
C LEU A 309 -20.60 11.24 9.97
N GLU A 310 -19.40 10.85 9.55
CA GLU A 310 -18.25 11.73 9.36
C GLU A 310 -17.75 11.61 7.92
N GLU A 311 -17.07 12.65 7.46
CA GLU A 311 -16.52 12.72 6.10
C GLU A 311 -15.07 12.21 6.07
N PHE A 312 -14.80 11.25 5.19
CA PHE A 312 -13.51 10.62 5.00
C PHE A 312 -13.02 10.72 3.57
N VAL A 313 -11.70 10.64 3.40
CA VAL A 313 -11.10 10.53 2.08
C VAL A 313 -11.43 9.20 1.38
N PRO A 314 -11.63 9.20 0.06
CA PRO A 314 -12.01 8.02 -0.68
C PRO A 314 -10.86 7.02 -0.95
N CYS A 315 -9.58 7.42 -0.88
CA CYS A 315 -8.46 6.60 -1.35
C CYS A 315 -8.45 5.17 -0.82
N GLY A 316 -8.68 4.98 0.49
CA GLY A 316 -8.73 3.67 1.11
C GLY A 316 -9.85 2.79 0.54
N ALA A 317 -11.07 3.32 0.46
CA ALA A 317 -12.21 2.59 -0.08
C ALA A 317 -12.01 2.23 -1.56
N VAL A 318 -11.52 3.18 -2.36
CA VAL A 318 -11.22 3.00 -3.78
C VAL A 318 -10.12 1.97 -4.00
N ALA A 319 -9.03 2.02 -3.22
CA ALA A 319 -7.97 1.02 -3.28
C ALA A 319 -8.50 -0.39 -2.97
N GLY A 320 -9.43 -0.51 -2.03
CA GLY A 320 -10.09 -1.77 -1.71
C GLY A 320 -10.91 -2.29 -2.89
N VAL A 321 -11.69 -1.42 -3.54
CA VAL A 321 -12.44 -1.76 -4.76
C VAL A 321 -11.51 -2.18 -5.90
N MET A 322 -10.36 -1.51 -6.08
CA MET A 322 -9.34 -1.92 -7.05
C MET A 322 -8.81 -3.31 -6.74
N ALA A 323 -8.42 -3.58 -5.48
CA ALA A 323 -7.93 -4.88 -5.05
C ALA A 323 -8.95 -6.00 -5.28
N ARG A 324 -10.23 -5.75 -4.93
CA ARG A 324 -11.33 -6.69 -5.14
C ARG A 324 -11.61 -6.96 -6.62
N THR A 325 -11.52 -5.92 -7.46
CA THR A 325 -11.68 -6.05 -8.92
C THR A 325 -10.56 -6.89 -9.51
N ASP A 326 -9.31 -6.64 -9.12
CA ASP A 326 -8.16 -7.40 -9.61
C ASP A 326 -8.25 -8.88 -9.26
N ALA A 327 -8.60 -9.19 -8.02
CA ALA A 327 -8.70 -10.58 -7.54
C ALA A 327 -9.77 -11.39 -8.29
N SER A 328 -10.82 -10.73 -8.77
CA SER A 328 -11.96 -11.38 -9.44
C SER A 328 -11.91 -11.33 -10.97
N ARG A 329 -11.33 -10.26 -11.54
CA ARG A 329 -11.42 -9.95 -12.98
C ARG A 329 -10.09 -9.59 -13.63
N GLY A 330 -9.01 -9.51 -12.87
CA GLY A 330 -7.69 -9.10 -13.33
C GLY A 330 -7.52 -7.58 -13.43
N VAL A 331 -6.25 -7.14 -13.43
CA VAL A 331 -5.85 -5.72 -13.41
C VAL A 331 -6.29 -4.92 -14.64
N TRP A 332 -6.56 -5.61 -15.76
CA TRP A 332 -7.05 -5.03 -17.01
C TRP A 332 -8.55 -4.69 -16.97
N LYS A 333 -9.29 -5.09 -15.93
CA LYS A 333 -10.69 -4.69 -15.76
C LYS A 333 -10.77 -3.32 -15.09
N ALA A 334 -11.59 -2.43 -15.65
CA ALA A 334 -11.88 -1.14 -15.00
C ALA A 334 -12.50 -1.34 -13.60
N PRO A 335 -11.94 -0.73 -12.54
CA PRO A 335 -12.47 -0.79 -11.17
C PRO A 335 -13.61 0.23 -10.98
N ALA A 336 -14.55 0.24 -11.93
CA ALA A 336 -15.67 1.16 -11.98
C ALA A 336 -16.90 0.47 -12.58
N GLY A 337 -18.08 1.03 -12.32
CA GLY A 337 -19.37 0.53 -12.77
C GLY A 337 -20.19 -0.11 -11.65
N LEU A 338 -21.20 -0.89 -12.02
CA LEU A 338 -22.19 -1.44 -11.07
C LEU A 338 -21.60 -2.43 -10.05
N GLU A 339 -20.51 -3.13 -10.41
CA GLU A 339 -19.80 -4.06 -9.53
C GLU A 339 -18.82 -3.36 -8.57
N ALA A 340 -18.52 -2.09 -8.82
CA ALA A 340 -17.54 -1.29 -8.07
C ALA A 340 -18.19 -0.60 -6.86
N THR A 341 -18.94 -1.36 -6.06
CA THR A 341 -19.66 -0.86 -4.88
C THR A 341 -18.72 -0.48 -3.73
N LEU A 342 -19.11 0.57 -3.00
CA LEU A 342 -18.42 1.08 -1.83
C LEU A 342 -19.09 0.54 -0.55
N ASN A 343 -18.43 -0.42 0.10
CA ASN A 343 -18.89 -1.03 1.34
C ASN A 343 -18.62 -0.10 2.53
N GLY A 344 -19.57 -0.04 3.47
CA GLY A 344 -19.46 0.79 4.68
C GLY A 344 -19.66 2.29 4.45
N VAL A 345 -19.96 2.72 3.22
CA VAL A 345 -20.25 4.12 2.88
C VAL A 345 -21.74 4.38 2.96
N ALA A 346 -22.11 5.27 3.88
CA ALA A 346 -23.50 5.65 4.12
C ALA A 346 -23.95 6.78 3.18
N GLU A 347 -23.09 7.74 2.86
CA GLU A 347 -23.44 8.84 1.94
C GLU A 347 -22.20 9.31 1.17
N LEU A 348 -22.41 10.15 0.16
CA LEU A 348 -21.35 10.89 -0.52
C LEU A 348 -21.47 12.36 -0.12
N SER A 349 -20.35 13.08 -0.04
CA SER A 349 -20.41 14.48 0.40
C SER A 349 -21.12 15.41 -0.59
N VAL A 350 -21.06 15.08 -1.88
CA VAL A 350 -21.78 15.76 -2.96
C VAL A 350 -22.59 14.72 -3.75
N SER A 351 -23.86 15.01 -4.02
CA SER A 351 -24.67 14.20 -4.93
C SER A 351 -24.53 14.72 -6.35
N LEU A 352 -24.08 13.87 -7.27
CA LEU A 352 -23.85 14.24 -8.67
C LEU A 352 -24.95 13.70 -9.59
N THR A 353 -25.46 14.57 -10.45
CA THR A 353 -26.31 14.21 -11.58
C THR A 353 -25.50 13.58 -12.71
N ASP A 354 -26.20 12.94 -13.66
CA ASP A 354 -25.55 12.33 -14.83
C ASP A 354 -24.83 13.38 -15.70
N LYS A 355 -25.42 14.57 -15.81
CA LYS A 355 -24.83 15.69 -16.55
C LYS A 355 -23.53 16.16 -15.90
N GLU A 356 -23.55 16.44 -14.60
CA GLU A 356 -22.36 16.90 -13.87
C GLU A 356 -21.24 15.86 -13.88
N ASN A 357 -21.60 14.59 -13.74
CA ASN A 357 -20.64 13.50 -13.90
C ASN A 357 -20.03 13.48 -15.30
N GLY A 358 -20.83 13.68 -16.36
CA GLY A 358 -20.35 13.77 -17.73
C GLY A 358 -19.35 14.91 -17.92
N ASP A 359 -19.68 16.09 -17.40
CA ASP A 359 -18.84 17.29 -17.49
C ASP A 359 -17.49 17.08 -16.75
N LEU A 360 -17.49 16.40 -15.59
CA LEU A 360 -16.29 16.07 -14.83
C LEU A 360 -15.46 14.93 -15.43
N ASN A 361 -16.10 13.92 -16.02
CA ASN A 361 -15.42 12.77 -16.59
C ASN A 361 -14.47 13.19 -17.72
N VAL A 362 -14.91 14.12 -18.59
CA VAL A 362 -14.11 14.71 -19.69
C VAL A 362 -12.81 15.36 -19.18
N LEU A 363 -12.77 15.78 -17.92
CA LEU A 363 -11.62 16.40 -17.28
C LEU A 363 -10.71 15.39 -16.55
N GLY A 364 -11.02 14.10 -16.59
CA GLY A 364 -10.25 13.05 -15.92
C GLY A 364 -10.54 12.92 -14.41
N VAL A 365 -11.68 13.44 -13.94
CA VAL A 365 -12.12 13.26 -12.54
C VAL A 365 -12.97 12.00 -12.43
N ASN A 366 -12.61 11.10 -11.52
CA ASN A 366 -13.38 9.88 -11.29
C ASN A 366 -14.45 10.13 -10.23
N CYS A 367 -15.71 10.16 -10.67
CA CYS A 367 -16.82 10.42 -9.78
C CYS A 367 -17.22 9.18 -8.98
N LEU A 368 -17.49 9.34 -7.69
CA LEU A 368 -18.26 8.40 -6.88
C LEU A 368 -19.73 8.78 -6.99
N ARG A 369 -20.61 7.80 -7.19
CA ARG A 369 -22.03 8.06 -7.40
C ARG A 369 -22.92 7.19 -6.54
N ALA A 370 -24.07 7.76 -6.16
CA ALA A 370 -25.17 7.02 -5.59
C ALA A 370 -26.18 6.72 -6.69
N LEU A 371 -26.38 5.45 -7.01
CA LEU A 371 -27.34 5.00 -8.01
C LEU A 371 -28.53 4.30 -7.33
N PRO A 372 -29.77 4.54 -7.79
CA PRO A 372 -30.93 3.80 -7.31
C PRO A 372 -30.73 2.28 -7.48
N ASN A 373 -31.13 1.49 -6.48
CA ASN A 373 -31.06 0.02 -6.45
C ASN A 373 -29.66 -0.63 -6.49
N VAL A 374 -28.59 0.15 -6.64
CA VAL A 374 -27.20 -0.35 -6.67
C VAL A 374 -26.43 0.12 -5.44
N GLY A 375 -26.70 1.34 -4.97
CA GLY A 375 -26.00 1.96 -3.86
C GLY A 375 -24.89 2.89 -4.32
N ARG A 376 -23.81 3.00 -3.53
CA ARG A 376 -22.69 3.90 -3.82
C ARG A 376 -21.61 3.13 -4.57
N VAL A 377 -21.15 3.69 -5.69
CA VAL A 377 -20.24 3.03 -6.62
C VAL A 377 -19.16 3.98 -7.11
N VAL A 378 -18.00 3.42 -7.46
CA VAL A 378 -16.98 4.11 -8.26
C VAL A 378 -17.47 4.17 -9.70
N TRP A 379 -17.62 5.37 -10.25
CA TRP A 379 -18.22 5.62 -11.58
C TRP A 379 -17.28 6.38 -12.52
N GLY A 380 -15.98 6.09 -12.43
CA GLY A 380 -14.95 6.62 -13.33
C GLY A 380 -13.67 5.78 -13.23
N ALA A 381 -12.94 5.67 -14.34
CA ALA A 381 -11.69 4.91 -14.41
C ALA A 381 -10.63 5.59 -15.31
N ARG A 382 -10.50 6.91 -15.21
CA ARG A 382 -9.53 7.74 -15.93
C ARG A 382 -8.35 8.14 -15.05
N THR A 383 -7.18 8.26 -15.64
CA THR A 383 -5.99 8.85 -14.99
C THR A 383 -6.09 10.38 -15.03
N LEU A 384 -5.20 11.10 -14.35
CA LEU A 384 -5.15 12.57 -14.43
C LEU A 384 -4.80 13.06 -15.85
N GLU A 385 -4.05 12.27 -16.63
CA GLU A 385 -3.83 12.47 -18.07
C GLU A 385 -5.04 12.07 -18.94
N GLY A 386 -6.08 11.49 -18.36
CA GLY A 386 -7.25 11.00 -19.08
C GLY A 386 -8.27 12.04 -19.49
N ALA A 387 -7.93 13.33 -19.40
CA ALA A 387 -8.76 14.40 -19.94
C ALA A 387 -8.84 14.29 -21.48
N ASP A 388 -10.03 14.39 -22.05
CA ASP A 388 -10.26 14.08 -23.48
C ASP A 388 -9.42 14.96 -24.41
N ARG A 389 -9.13 16.20 -24.00
CA ARG A 389 -8.29 17.15 -24.74
C ARG A 389 -6.82 16.74 -24.88
N LEU A 390 -6.32 15.84 -24.03
CA LEU A 390 -4.92 15.43 -24.02
C LEU A 390 -4.62 14.29 -25.00
N ALA A 391 -5.66 13.56 -25.46
CA ALA A 391 -5.53 12.40 -26.35
C ALA A 391 -4.46 11.37 -25.89
N SER A 392 -4.25 11.21 -24.58
CA SER A 392 -3.24 10.31 -24.02
C SER A 392 -3.62 8.83 -24.21
N GLU A 393 -2.64 8.02 -24.60
CA GLU A 393 -2.77 6.55 -24.63
C GLU A 393 -2.98 5.97 -23.23
N TRP A 394 -2.53 6.69 -22.19
CA TRP A 394 -2.64 6.33 -20.77
C TRP A 394 -3.91 6.88 -20.11
N LYS A 395 -4.93 7.21 -20.91
CA LYS A 395 -6.18 7.80 -20.42
C LYS A 395 -6.89 6.96 -19.35
N TYR A 396 -6.83 5.64 -19.43
CA TYR A 396 -7.60 4.74 -18.58
C TYR A 396 -6.76 4.05 -17.51
N ILE A 397 -7.28 4.02 -16.28
CA ILE A 397 -6.69 3.31 -15.13
C ILE A 397 -6.37 1.84 -15.46
N PRO A 398 -7.31 1.00 -15.97
CA PRO A 398 -7.00 -0.40 -16.26
C PRO A 398 -5.88 -0.57 -17.31
N VAL A 399 -5.82 0.34 -18.29
CA VAL A 399 -4.78 0.31 -19.33
C VAL A 399 -3.41 0.64 -18.74
N ARG A 400 -3.33 1.70 -17.92
CA ARG A 400 -2.06 2.04 -17.29
C ARG A 400 -1.63 1.00 -16.25
N ARG A 401 -2.54 0.51 -15.41
CA ARG A 401 -2.23 -0.52 -14.42
C ARG A 401 -1.79 -1.84 -15.06
N MET A 402 -2.37 -2.20 -16.21
CA MET A 402 -1.89 -3.35 -17.00
C MET A 402 -0.46 -3.14 -17.50
N ALA A 403 -0.12 -1.96 -18.02
CA ALA A 403 1.25 -1.66 -18.42
C ALA A 403 2.23 -1.72 -17.24
N LEU A 404 1.89 -1.12 -16.10
CA LEU A 404 2.72 -1.17 -14.88
C LEU A 404 2.96 -2.62 -14.42
N TYR A 405 1.92 -3.44 -14.45
CA TYR A 405 2.00 -4.87 -14.12
C TYR A 405 2.93 -5.64 -15.07
N LEU A 406 2.82 -5.38 -16.38
CA LEU A 406 3.70 -5.99 -17.39
C LEU A 406 5.15 -5.53 -17.21
N GLU A 407 5.38 -4.21 -17.09
CA GLU A 407 6.71 -3.62 -16.89
C GLU A 407 7.42 -4.25 -15.68
N GLU A 408 6.73 -4.36 -14.54
CA GLU A 408 7.32 -4.93 -13.31
C GLU A 408 7.53 -6.45 -13.39
N SER A 409 6.57 -7.19 -13.95
CA SER A 409 6.69 -8.65 -14.11
C SER A 409 7.84 -9.02 -15.06
N LEU A 410 7.98 -8.29 -16.17
CA LEU A 410 9.06 -8.49 -17.12
C LEU A 410 10.41 -8.06 -16.53
N TYR A 411 10.46 -6.92 -15.83
CA TYR A 411 11.68 -6.47 -15.18
C TYR A 411 12.25 -7.52 -14.21
N ARG A 412 11.40 -8.11 -13.36
CA ARG A 412 11.82 -9.17 -12.43
C ARG A 412 12.11 -10.50 -13.14
N GLY A 413 11.26 -10.91 -14.06
CA GLY A 413 11.39 -12.17 -14.78
C GLY A 413 12.59 -12.24 -15.74
N LEU A 414 13.15 -11.09 -16.12
CA LEU A 414 14.28 -10.98 -17.05
C LEU A 414 15.61 -10.61 -16.37
N GLN A 415 15.67 -10.53 -15.03
CA GLN A 415 16.93 -10.18 -14.32
C GLN A 415 18.10 -11.09 -14.65
N TRP A 416 17.81 -12.34 -15.00
CA TRP A 416 18.83 -13.32 -15.33
C TRP A 416 19.58 -13.05 -16.64
N VAL A 417 19.00 -12.24 -17.54
CA VAL A 417 19.57 -11.90 -18.85
C VAL A 417 20.90 -11.15 -18.71
N VAL A 418 21.11 -10.47 -17.58
CA VAL A 418 22.26 -9.57 -17.33
C VAL A 418 23.62 -10.30 -17.42
N PHE A 419 23.67 -11.61 -17.20
CA PHE A 419 24.92 -12.38 -17.17
C PHE A 419 25.06 -13.41 -18.29
N GLU A 420 24.19 -13.35 -19.30
CA GLU A 420 24.19 -14.29 -20.42
C GLU A 420 24.89 -13.69 -21.65
N PRO A 421 25.47 -14.52 -22.55
CA PRO A 421 26.05 -14.04 -23.80
C PRO A 421 25.00 -13.31 -24.66
N ASN A 422 25.31 -12.08 -25.09
CA ASN A 422 24.40 -11.26 -25.89
C ASN A 422 24.41 -11.69 -27.37
N ASP A 423 23.71 -12.79 -27.67
CA ASP A 423 23.59 -13.35 -29.02
C ASP A 423 22.18 -13.92 -29.31
N GLU A 424 21.97 -14.43 -30.53
CA GLU A 424 20.67 -14.94 -30.99
C GLU A 424 20.07 -16.05 -30.10
N PRO A 425 20.84 -17.03 -29.58
CA PRO A 425 20.37 -17.95 -28.54
C PRO A 425 19.69 -17.27 -27.35
N LEU A 426 20.29 -16.23 -26.77
CA LEU A 426 19.71 -15.47 -25.66
C LEU A 426 18.41 -14.77 -26.10
N TRP A 427 18.44 -14.10 -27.25
CA TRP A 427 17.27 -13.39 -27.78
C TRP A 427 16.10 -14.33 -28.04
N ALA A 428 16.35 -15.53 -28.55
CA ALA A 428 15.34 -16.57 -28.75
C ALA A 428 14.71 -17.03 -27.42
N GLN A 429 15.53 -17.20 -26.36
CA GLN A 429 15.02 -17.53 -25.02
C GLN A 429 14.16 -16.41 -24.44
N ILE A 430 14.55 -15.14 -24.61
CA ILE A 430 13.75 -13.98 -24.20
C ILE A 430 12.39 -14.00 -24.91
N ARG A 431 12.39 -14.13 -26.25
CA ARG A 431 11.14 -14.17 -27.04
C ARG A 431 10.23 -15.30 -26.58
N LEU A 432 10.78 -16.48 -26.29
CA LEU A 432 10.02 -17.64 -25.83
C LEU A 432 9.42 -17.41 -24.43
N ASN A 433 10.21 -16.93 -23.46
CA ASN A 433 9.76 -16.73 -22.09
C ASN A 433 8.73 -15.59 -21.97
N VAL A 434 8.99 -14.45 -22.59
CA VAL A 434 8.05 -13.31 -22.62
C VAL A 434 6.80 -13.68 -23.42
N GLY A 435 6.97 -14.37 -24.56
CA GLY A 435 5.86 -14.84 -25.39
C GLY A 435 4.93 -15.79 -24.65
N ALA A 436 5.47 -16.74 -23.88
CA ALA A 436 4.68 -17.65 -23.06
C ALA A 436 3.89 -16.92 -21.95
N PHE A 437 4.51 -15.94 -21.30
CA PHE A 437 3.84 -15.12 -20.27
C PHE A 437 2.67 -14.32 -20.85
N LEU A 438 2.90 -13.59 -21.95
CA LEU A 438 1.84 -12.82 -22.62
C LEU A 438 0.75 -13.73 -23.19
N HIS A 439 1.11 -14.93 -23.66
CA HIS A 439 0.13 -15.91 -24.13
C HIS A 439 -0.82 -16.35 -23.00
N ASN A 440 -0.29 -16.57 -21.79
CA ASN A 440 -1.13 -16.92 -20.63
C ASN A 440 -2.10 -15.78 -20.28
N LEU A 441 -1.66 -14.52 -20.34
CA LEU A 441 -2.52 -13.36 -20.14
C LEU A 441 -3.58 -13.22 -21.24
N PHE A 442 -3.21 -13.47 -22.50
CA PHE A 442 -4.16 -13.51 -23.62
C PHE A 442 -5.26 -14.55 -23.39
N ARG A 443 -4.90 -15.76 -22.94
CA ARG A 443 -5.87 -16.82 -22.61
C ARG A 443 -6.80 -16.46 -21.45
N GLN A 444 -6.38 -15.56 -20.56
CA GLN A 444 -7.21 -15.01 -19.49
C GLN A 444 -8.09 -13.83 -19.96
N GLY A 445 -7.97 -13.42 -21.22
CA GLY A 445 -8.71 -12.31 -21.79
C GLY A 445 -8.16 -10.94 -21.36
N ALA A 446 -6.86 -10.83 -21.09
CA ALA A 446 -6.24 -9.57 -20.67
C ALA A 446 -6.05 -8.54 -21.80
N PHE A 447 -6.07 -9.00 -23.05
CA PHE A 447 -5.80 -8.19 -24.24
C PHE A 447 -7.00 -8.15 -25.18
N ALA A 448 -7.09 -7.09 -25.95
CA ALA A 448 -8.01 -7.00 -27.09
C ALA A 448 -7.51 -7.86 -28.26
N GLY A 449 -8.42 -8.28 -29.15
CA GLY A 449 -8.10 -9.10 -30.32
C GLY A 449 -8.52 -10.56 -30.16
N THR A 450 -8.69 -11.23 -31.30
CA THR A 450 -9.14 -12.64 -31.33
C THR A 450 -7.99 -13.62 -31.51
N THR A 451 -6.85 -13.13 -32.01
CA THR A 451 -5.64 -13.93 -32.21
C THR A 451 -4.46 -13.36 -31.41
N PRO A 452 -3.48 -14.19 -31.00
CA PRO A 452 -2.30 -13.71 -30.30
C PRO A 452 -1.54 -12.59 -31.02
N ARG A 453 -1.49 -12.63 -32.36
CA ARG A 453 -0.79 -11.63 -33.18
C ARG A 453 -1.46 -10.26 -33.19
N GLU A 454 -2.77 -10.21 -33.00
CA GLU A 454 -3.52 -8.96 -32.80
C GLU A 454 -3.36 -8.43 -31.37
N ALA A 455 -3.20 -9.35 -30.42
CA ALA A 455 -3.22 -9.05 -28.99
C ALA A 455 -1.88 -8.59 -28.42
N TYR A 456 -0.77 -9.19 -28.86
CA TYR A 456 0.56 -8.83 -28.38
C TYR A 456 1.64 -9.22 -29.37
N PHE A 457 2.81 -8.60 -29.22
CA PHE A 457 4.03 -9.04 -29.90
C PHE A 457 5.25 -8.88 -28.99
N VAL A 458 6.26 -9.71 -29.26
CA VAL A 458 7.56 -9.64 -28.60
C VAL A 458 8.61 -9.68 -29.70
N LYS A 459 9.47 -8.68 -29.73
CA LYS A 459 10.59 -8.60 -30.66
C LYS A 459 11.88 -8.35 -29.90
N CYS A 460 12.87 -9.18 -30.17
CA CYS A 460 14.21 -9.09 -29.62
C CYS A 460 15.09 -9.81 -30.62
N ASP A 461 15.75 -9.10 -31.52
CA ASP A 461 16.52 -9.66 -32.64
C ASP A 461 17.54 -8.62 -33.13
N LYS A 462 18.23 -8.89 -34.24
CA LYS A 462 19.18 -7.95 -34.86
C LYS A 462 18.55 -6.64 -35.35
N GLU A 463 17.23 -6.59 -35.53
CA GLU A 463 16.53 -5.37 -35.91
C GLU A 463 16.25 -4.48 -34.70
N THR A 464 16.08 -5.06 -33.50
CA THR A 464 15.95 -4.29 -32.25
C THR A 464 17.29 -4.02 -31.56
N THR A 465 18.25 -4.94 -31.66
CA THR A 465 19.55 -4.89 -30.99
C THR A 465 20.66 -4.83 -32.03
N THR A 466 21.24 -3.64 -32.20
CA THR A 466 22.31 -3.42 -33.19
C THR A 466 23.65 -3.98 -32.72
N GLN A 467 24.64 -4.10 -33.62
CA GLN A 467 25.98 -4.55 -33.22
C GLN A 467 26.63 -3.61 -32.19
N ASP A 468 26.36 -2.30 -32.26
CA ASP A 468 26.83 -1.32 -31.27
C ASP A 468 26.15 -1.50 -29.90
N ASP A 469 24.89 -1.93 -29.87
CA ASP A 469 24.21 -2.30 -28.63
C ASP A 469 24.85 -3.55 -28.02
N VAL A 470 25.10 -4.56 -28.85
CA VAL A 470 25.80 -5.80 -28.42
C VAL A 470 27.17 -5.49 -27.83
N ASN A 471 27.95 -4.64 -28.51
CA ASN A 471 29.28 -4.22 -28.04
C ASN A 471 29.23 -3.44 -26.72
N ARG A 472 28.11 -2.77 -26.42
CA ARG A 472 27.85 -2.07 -25.15
C ARG A 472 27.16 -2.93 -24.10
N GLY A 473 26.88 -4.20 -24.38
CA GLY A 473 26.17 -5.10 -23.48
C GLY A 473 24.68 -4.78 -23.31
N VAL A 474 24.07 -4.08 -24.28
CA VAL A 474 22.66 -3.70 -24.26
C VAL A 474 21.84 -4.71 -25.08
N VAL A 475 20.71 -5.15 -24.53
CA VAL A 475 19.70 -5.97 -25.21
C VAL A 475 18.40 -5.18 -25.28
N ASN A 476 17.88 -4.97 -26.49
CA ASN A 476 16.63 -4.22 -26.69
C ASN A 476 15.47 -5.20 -26.92
N ILE A 477 14.52 -5.19 -25.99
CA ILE A 477 13.33 -6.03 -26.03
C ILE A 477 12.13 -5.11 -26.25
N LEU A 478 11.49 -5.24 -27.41
CA LEU A 478 10.28 -4.52 -27.75
C LEU A 478 9.06 -5.41 -27.48
N VAL A 479 8.23 -4.99 -26.52
CA VAL A 479 6.98 -5.66 -26.18
C VAL A 479 5.83 -4.70 -26.47
N GLY A 480 4.87 -5.16 -27.26
CA GLY A 480 3.61 -4.44 -27.49
C GLY A 480 2.42 -5.29 -27.12
N PHE A 481 1.35 -4.64 -26.67
CA PHE A 481 0.09 -5.30 -26.33
C PHE A 481 -1.10 -4.41 -26.71
N ALA A 482 -2.23 -5.03 -27.02
CA ALA A 482 -3.48 -4.36 -27.33
C ALA A 482 -4.33 -4.25 -26.05
N PRO A 483 -4.46 -3.07 -25.43
CA PRO A 483 -5.18 -2.92 -24.17
C PRO A 483 -6.70 -3.03 -24.34
N LEU A 484 -7.37 -3.57 -23.32
CA LEU A 484 -8.82 -3.49 -23.21
C LEU A 484 -9.24 -2.08 -22.78
N LYS A 485 -9.83 -1.33 -23.71
CA LYS A 485 -10.41 -0.01 -23.42
C LYS A 485 -11.83 -0.18 -22.88
N PRO A 486 -12.20 0.45 -21.75
CA PRO A 486 -13.55 0.39 -21.23
C PRO A 486 -14.55 1.01 -22.21
N ALA A 487 -15.73 0.38 -22.37
CA ALA A 487 -16.86 0.99 -23.07
C ALA A 487 -17.53 2.01 -22.15
N GLU A 488 -17.16 3.28 -22.26
CA GLU A 488 -17.73 4.36 -21.44
C GLU A 488 -19.13 4.81 -21.89
N PHE A 489 -19.50 4.49 -23.14
CA PHE A 489 -20.78 4.87 -23.73
C PHE A 489 -21.43 3.66 -24.38
N VAL A 490 -22.67 3.39 -24.01
CA VAL A 490 -23.55 2.44 -24.71
C VAL A 490 -24.76 3.22 -25.17
N ILE A 491 -24.86 3.47 -26.48
CA ILE A 491 -25.99 4.17 -27.07
C ILE A 491 -27.05 3.13 -27.46
N VAL A 492 -28.13 3.04 -26.69
CA VAL A 492 -29.28 2.20 -27.03
C VAL A 492 -30.29 3.07 -27.80
N LYS A 493 -30.42 2.83 -29.11
CA LYS A 493 -31.47 3.46 -29.93
C LYS A 493 -32.74 2.62 -29.86
N LEU A 494 -33.74 3.10 -29.13
CA LEU A 494 -35.09 2.52 -29.10
C LEU A 494 -35.94 3.26 -30.14
N GLN A 495 -36.35 2.57 -31.21
CA GLN A 495 -37.33 3.07 -32.16
C GLN A 495 -38.64 2.32 -31.94
N GLN A 496 -39.71 3.07 -31.73
CA GLN A 496 -41.06 2.54 -31.59
C GLN A 496 -41.88 3.04 -32.78
N MET A 497 -42.48 2.12 -33.54
CA MET A 497 -43.42 2.48 -34.60
C MET A 497 -44.72 3.00 -33.97
N ALA A 498 -45.07 4.25 -34.25
CA ALA A 498 -46.40 4.79 -33.98
C ALA A 498 -47.33 4.45 -35.16
N GLY A 499 -48.29 3.55 -34.93
CA GLY A 499 -49.53 3.35 -35.70
C GLY A 499 -49.47 3.39 -37.23
N GLN A 500 -49.65 2.23 -37.88
CA GLN A 500 -50.16 2.21 -39.25
C GLN A 500 -51.59 2.76 -39.25
N VAL A 501 -51.79 3.96 -39.77
CA VAL A 501 -53.13 4.38 -40.22
C VAL A 501 -53.43 3.57 -41.48
N GLN A 502 -54.35 2.61 -41.37
CA GLN A 502 -54.90 1.93 -42.55
C GLN A 502 -55.57 2.99 -43.43
N ALA A 503 -55.12 3.04 -44.69
CA ALA A 503 -55.56 3.99 -45.71
C ALA A 503 -57.05 3.85 -46.05
#